data_AF-A0AA48GKZ8-F1
#
_entry.id   AF-A0AA48GKZ8-F1
#
_cell.length_a   1.000
_cell.length_b   1.000
_cell.length_c   1.000
_cell.angle_alpha   90.00
_cell.angle_beta   90.00
_cell.angle_gamma   90.00
#
_symmetry.space_group_name_H-M   'P 1'
#
loop_
_entity.id
_entity.type
_entity.pdbx_description
1 polymer ?
#
loop_
_entity_poly.entity_id
_entity_poly.type
_entity_poly.pdbx_seq_one_letter_code
_entity_poly.pdbx_strand_id
1 'polypeptide(L)'
;MLNLLLSLALATAPQAPPPATSTECPVLGEKVTEKNQTVTIKGHSYRICCAPCEDRLRSEPKRYLDDDGSIKRAWEPSGYGQKIEPFHHH
;
A
#
# COMPACT_ATOMS: atom_id res chain seq x y z
N MET A 1 -46.66 13.94 18.66
CA MET A 1 -45.94 15.03 17.94
C MET A 1 -44.55 15.20 18.56
N LEU A 2 -43.59 14.29 18.31
CA LEU A 2 -42.16 14.58 18.52
C LEU A 2 -41.31 13.49 17.85
N ASN A 3 -41.23 13.52 16.52
CA ASN A 3 -40.18 12.80 15.80
C ASN A 3 -38.85 13.47 16.14
N LEU A 4 -38.08 12.87 17.05
CA LEU A 4 -36.66 13.17 17.22
C LEU A 4 -35.92 12.78 15.93
N LEU A 5 -35.81 13.73 15.02
CA LEU A 5 -34.85 13.72 13.93
C LEU A 5 -33.46 13.93 14.52
N LEU A 6 -32.92 12.87 15.14
CA LEU A 6 -31.53 12.81 15.56
C LEU A 6 -30.68 12.73 14.29
N SER A 7 -30.14 13.88 13.92
CA SER A 7 -29.32 14.08 12.75
C SER A 7 -28.00 13.32 12.93
N LEU A 8 -27.82 12.22 12.21
CA LEU A 8 -26.52 11.58 12.04
C LEU A 8 -25.65 12.48 11.15
N ALA A 9 -24.99 13.46 11.76
CA ALA A 9 -23.80 14.06 11.19
C ALA A 9 -22.67 13.02 11.27
N LEU A 10 -22.57 12.15 10.25
CA LEU A 10 -21.38 11.32 10.09
C LEU A 10 -20.22 12.25 9.73
N ALA A 11 -19.41 12.57 10.75
CA ALA A 11 -18.10 13.14 10.55
C ALA A 11 -17.29 12.19 9.66
N THR A 12 -17.16 12.52 8.38
CA THR A 12 -16.12 11.97 7.52
C THR A 12 -14.80 12.53 8.04
N ALA A 13 -14.22 11.85 9.02
CA ALA A 13 -12.80 12.03 9.31
C ALA A 13 -12.05 11.58 8.05
N PRO A 14 -11.06 12.35 7.53
CA PRO A 14 -10.15 11.82 6.55
C PRO A 14 -9.45 10.63 7.21
N GLN A 15 -9.83 9.42 6.79
CA GLN A 15 -9.18 8.20 7.24
C GLN A 15 -7.72 8.35 6.83
N ALA A 16 -6.83 8.55 7.82
CA ALA A 16 -5.40 8.56 7.56
C ALA A 16 -5.09 7.27 6.79
N PRO A 17 -4.35 7.35 5.67
CA PRO A 17 -4.08 6.17 4.87
C PRO A 17 -3.55 5.06 5.77
N PRO A 18 -4.08 3.83 5.65
CA PRO A 18 -3.62 2.73 6.48
C PRO A 18 -2.09 2.62 6.38
N PRO A 19 -1.41 2.26 7.48
CA PRO A 19 0.03 2.16 7.50
C PRO A 19 0.50 1.22 6.39
N ALA A 20 1.54 1.64 5.66
CA ALA A 20 2.10 0.83 4.59
C ALA A 20 2.64 -0.49 5.14
N THR A 21 1.97 -1.60 4.80
CA THR A 21 2.32 -2.96 5.21
C THR A 21 3.39 -3.60 4.31
N SER A 22 3.84 -2.89 3.28
CA SER A 22 4.87 -3.38 2.35
C SER A 22 6.23 -3.49 3.04
N THR A 23 6.83 -4.68 2.94
CA THR A 23 8.18 -5.01 3.44
C THR A 23 9.23 -4.93 2.33
N GLU A 24 8.80 -4.69 1.10
CA GLU A 24 9.63 -4.55 -0.09
C GLU A 24 9.24 -3.33 -0.92
N CYS A 25 10.21 -2.74 -1.60
CA CYS A 25 9.98 -1.63 -2.51
C CYS A 25 9.30 -2.14 -3.79
N PRO A 26 8.12 -1.62 -4.19
CA PRO A 26 7.43 -2.06 -5.39
C PRO A 26 8.20 -1.80 -6.70
N VAL A 27 9.16 -0.87 -6.68
CA VAL A 27 9.93 -0.49 -7.88
C VAL A 27 11.18 -1.36 -8.04
N LEU A 28 11.95 -1.52 -6.97
CA LEU A 28 13.27 -2.19 -7.02
C LEU A 28 13.30 -3.57 -6.34
N GLY A 29 12.30 -3.93 -5.56
CA GLY A 29 12.27 -5.19 -4.80
C GLY A 29 13.12 -5.21 -3.53
N GLU A 30 13.81 -4.11 -3.22
CA GLU A 30 14.65 -4.04 -2.02
C GLU A 30 13.83 -4.02 -0.73
N LYS A 31 14.38 -4.58 0.34
CA LYS A 31 13.74 -4.58 1.66
C LYS A 31 13.57 -3.16 2.17
N VAL A 32 12.34 -2.84 2.58
CA VAL A 32 12.00 -1.58 3.21
C VAL A 32 11.56 -1.82 4.64
N THR A 33 11.89 -0.87 5.49
CA THR A 33 11.57 -0.85 6.91
C THR A 33 10.77 0.40 7.24
N GLU A 34 10.34 0.53 8.49
CA GLU A 34 9.52 1.67 8.93
C GLU A 34 10.18 3.04 8.82
N LYS A 35 11.51 3.06 8.71
CA LYS A 35 12.30 4.27 8.49
C LYS A 35 12.27 4.75 7.05
N ASN A 36 11.79 3.92 6.13
CA ASN A 36 11.69 4.28 4.73
C ASN A 36 10.47 5.16 4.49
N GLN A 37 10.59 5.99 3.46
CA GLN A 37 9.50 6.88 3.06
C GLN A 37 8.29 6.07 2.58
N THR A 38 7.11 6.58 2.88
CA THR A 38 5.84 5.96 2.52
C THR A 38 5.12 6.85 1.51
N VAL A 39 4.62 6.24 0.44
CA VAL A 39 3.93 6.91 -0.66
C VAL A 39 2.54 6.30 -0.82
N THR A 40 1.52 7.14 -0.93
CA THR A 40 0.14 6.68 -1.11
C THR A 40 -0.24 6.78 -2.58
N ILE A 41 -0.66 5.66 -3.17
CA ILE A 41 -1.08 5.53 -4.56
C ILE A 41 -2.45 4.84 -4.58
N LYS A 42 -3.44 5.44 -5.26
CA LYS A 42 -4.82 4.90 -5.33
C LYS A 42 -5.47 4.57 -3.96
N GLY A 43 -5.08 5.25 -2.89
CA GLY A 43 -5.59 4.98 -1.53
C GLY A 43 -4.84 3.88 -0.76
N HIS A 44 -3.80 3.30 -1.36
CA HIS A 44 -2.93 2.31 -0.72
C HIS A 44 -1.57 2.93 -0.40
N SER A 45 -1.03 2.62 0.77
CA SER A 45 0.27 3.12 1.22
C SER A 45 1.38 2.10 0.95
N TYR A 46 2.47 2.53 0.32
CA TYR A 46 3.62 1.71 -0.03
C TYR A 46 4.91 2.30 0.53
N ARG A 47 5.80 1.45 1.02
CA ARG A 47 7.15 1.86 1.41
C ARG A 47 8.09 1.74 0.22
N ILE A 48 8.95 2.75 0.03
CA ILE A 48 9.94 2.76 -1.05
C ILE A 48 11.34 2.98 -0.48
N CYS A 49 12.34 2.33 -1.06
CA CYS A 49 13.71 2.40 -0.56
C CYS A 49 14.43 3.71 -0.93
N CYS A 50 13.90 4.48 -1.88
CA CYS A 50 14.61 5.60 -2.48
C CYS A 50 13.67 6.71 -2.99
N ALA A 51 14.10 7.97 -2.98
CA ALA A 51 13.33 9.07 -3.58
C ALA A 51 12.95 8.84 -5.06
N PRO A 52 13.86 8.40 -5.97
CA PRO A 52 13.48 8.17 -7.36
C PRO A 52 12.51 6.99 -7.55
N CYS A 53 12.34 6.15 -6.53
CA CYS A 53 11.32 5.10 -6.53
C CYS A 53 9.91 5.71 -6.44
N GLU A 54 9.75 6.88 -5.81
CA GLU A 54 8.48 7.60 -5.74
C GLU A 54 8.03 8.02 -7.14
N ASP A 55 8.90 8.72 -7.87
CA ASP A 55 8.58 9.24 -9.21
C ASP A 55 8.20 8.11 -10.16
N ARG A 56 8.92 6.98 -10.13
CA ARG A 56 8.62 5.80 -10.95
C ARG A 56 7.28 5.18 -10.58
N LEU A 57 7.00 5.04 -9.29
CA LEU A 57 5.75 4.45 -8.81
C LEU A 57 4.55 5.36 -9.13
N ARG A 58 4.70 6.69 -9.03
CA ARG A 58 3.66 7.67 -9.40
C ARG A 58 3.44 7.76 -10.91
N SER A 59 4.50 7.68 -11.70
CA SER A 59 4.43 7.77 -13.16
C SER A 59 3.80 6.51 -13.76
N GLU A 60 4.17 5.33 -13.27
CA GLU A 60 3.71 4.05 -13.82
C GLU A 60 3.17 3.09 -12.74
N PRO A 61 2.13 3.49 -11.98
CA PRO A 61 1.64 2.68 -10.86
C PRO A 61 1.15 1.30 -11.33
N LYS A 62 0.49 1.22 -12.50
CA LYS A 62 -0.01 -0.05 -13.06
C LYS A 62 1.09 -1.05 -13.45
N ARG A 63 2.33 -0.58 -13.59
CA ARG A 63 3.51 -1.42 -13.90
C ARG A 63 4.00 -2.16 -12.66
N TYR A 64 3.89 -1.53 -11.50
CA TYR A 64 4.41 -2.04 -10.22
C TYR A 64 3.32 -2.47 -9.23
N LEU A 65 2.07 -2.09 -9.45
CA LEU A 65 0.92 -2.34 -8.57
C LEU A 65 -0.24 -2.94 -9.37
N ASP A 66 -0.92 -3.88 -8.74
CA ASP A 66 -2.14 -4.48 -9.25
C ASP A 66 -3.35 -3.59 -8.97
N ASP A 67 -4.50 -3.92 -9.55
CA ASP A 67 -5.67 -3.05 -9.42
C ASP A 67 -6.25 -3.08 -8.00
N ASP A 68 -6.08 -4.19 -7.27
CA ASP A 68 -6.42 -4.31 -5.85
C ASP A 68 -5.42 -3.61 -4.91
N GLY A 69 -4.33 -3.06 -5.46
CA GLY A 69 -3.27 -2.41 -4.70
C GLY A 69 -2.15 -3.36 -4.24
N SER A 70 -2.18 -4.64 -4.60
CA SER A 70 -1.04 -5.54 -4.38
C SER A 70 0.20 -5.12 -5.18
N ILE A 71 1.40 -5.41 -4.66
CA ILE A 71 2.65 -5.15 -5.38
C ILE A 71 2.81 -6.19 -6.49
N LYS A 72 2.85 -5.74 -7.74
CA LYS A 72 3.25 -6.56 -8.89
C LYS A 72 4.76 -6.73 -8.80
N ARG A 73 5.20 -7.91 -8.39
CA ARG A 73 6.61 -8.33 -8.37
C ARG A 73 7.16 -8.51 -9.79
N ALA A 74 7.13 -7.45 -10.58
CA ALA A 74 7.63 -7.42 -11.96
C ALA A 74 9.15 -7.67 -12.03
N TRP A 75 9.85 -7.65 -10.89
CA TRP A 75 11.28 -7.92 -10.75
C TRP A 75 11.63 -9.38 -10.39
N GLU A 76 10.65 -10.26 -10.12
CA GLU A 76 10.94 -11.59 -9.56
C GLU A 76 10.69 -12.77 -10.54
N PRO A 77 11.76 -13.45 -10.98
CA PRO A 77 11.76 -14.89 -11.22
C PRO A 77 12.66 -15.68 -10.26
N SER A 78 13.28 -15.03 -9.26
CA SER A 78 14.35 -15.64 -8.45
C SER A 78 14.33 -15.19 -6.98
N GLY A 79 13.47 -15.80 -6.18
CA GLY A 79 13.76 -16.22 -4.79
C GLY A 79 14.47 -15.25 -3.83
N TYR A 80 14.26 -13.93 -3.89
CA TYR A 80 14.73 -12.99 -2.86
C TYR A 80 13.58 -12.41 -2.02
N GLY A 81 12.38 -12.96 -2.16
CA GLY A 81 11.23 -12.68 -1.30
C GLY A 81 10.46 -13.90 -0.78
N GLN A 82 10.77 -15.12 -1.21
CA GLN A 82 10.03 -16.32 -0.75
C GLN A 82 10.54 -16.81 0.61
N LYS A 83 10.20 -16.06 1.67
CA LYS A 83 9.97 -16.68 2.98
C LYS A 83 8.93 -15.91 3.76
N ILE A 84 7.70 -15.88 3.26
CA ILE A 84 6.48 -15.93 4.06
C ILE A 84 5.32 -16.21 3.11
N GLU A 85 4.93 -17.47 2.97
CA GLU A 85 3.54 -17.92 3.00
C GLU A 85 3.59 -19.40 3.42
N PRO A 86 2.75 -19.84 4.36
CA PRO A 86 1.37 -20.08 3.97
C PRO A 86 0.37 -19.38 4.90
N PHE A 87 -0.48 -18.56 4.30
CA PHE A 87 -1.90 -18.47 4.66
C PHE A 87 -2.47 -19.89 4.82
N HIS A 88 -2.52 -20.41 6.05
CA HIS A 88 -3.45 -21.47 6.44
C HIS A 88 -4.58 -20.79 7.21
N HIS A 89 -5.61 -20.36 6.49
CA HIS A 89 -6.95 -20.29 7.09
C HIS A 89 -7.57 -21.68 6.94
N HIS A 90 -7.66 -22.40 8.06
CA HIS A 90 -8.59 -23.51 8.26
C HIS A 90 -9.10 -23.46 9.70
#